data_AF-A0A7V3FU44-F1
#
_entry.id   AF-A0A7V3FU44-F1
#
_cell.length_a   1.000
_cell.length_b   1.000
_cell.length_c   1.000
_cell.angle_alpha   90.00
_cell.angle_beta   90.00
_cell.angle_gamma   90.00
#
_symmetry.space_group_name_H-M   'P 1'
#
loop_
_entity.id
_entity.type
_entity.pdbx_description
1 polymer ?
#
loop_
_entity_poly.entity_id
_entity_poly.type
_entity_poly.pdbx_seq_one_letter_code
_entity_poly.pdbx_strand_id
1 'polypeptide(L)'
;MSEQLPDINQGISKPDLFEKFKLQLQKDFETCGVNGEFSILLAPNYDSIHATLVRELSLISKSSNSKINELLYRIDISEQQLKKLSKLKPTEDLNSIMAELIIKRILQKIVYKEYFKS
;
A
#
# COMPACT_ATOMS: atom_id res chain seq x y z
N MET A 1 -12.34 -18.72 11.89
CA MET A 1 -11.94 -17.48 12.57
C MET A 1 -11.57 -16.47 11.50
N SER A 2 -12.52 -15.64 11.10
CA SER A 2 -12.26 -14.53 10.19
C SER A 2 -11.56 -13.44 10.99
N GLU A 3 -10.23 -13.34 10.84
CA GLU A 3 -9.45 -12.20 11.34
C GLU A 3 -10.07 -10.93 10.74
N GLN A 4 -10.82 -10.20 11.56
CA GLN A 4 -11.33 -8.90 11.18
C GLN A 4 -10.12 -7.99 11.02
N LEU A 5 -9.74 -7.76 9.78
CA LEU A 5 -8.77 -6.74 9.41
C LEU A 5 -9.21 -5.42 10.07
N PRO A 6 -8.29 -4.68 10.72
CA PRO A 6 -8.59 -3.35 11.23
C PRO A 6 -9.20 -2.53 10.09
N ASP A 7 -10.29 -1.82 10.37
CA ASP A 7 -10.90 -0.92 9.40
C ASP A 7 -9.81 0.06 8.91
N ILE A 8 -9.51 0.02 7.61
CA ILE A 8 -8.48 0.84 6.95
C ILE A 8 -8.67 2.31 7.31
N ASN A 9 -9.93 2.75 7.43
CA ASN A 9 -10.28 4.11 7.79
C ASN A 9 -9.84 4.43 9.23
N GLN A 10 -10.00 3.50 10.18
CA GLN A 10 -9.51 3.71 11.55
C GLN A 10 -7.99 3.81 11.63
N GLY A 11 -7.26 3.08 10.76
CA GLY A 11 -5.80 3.18 10.67
C GLY A 11 -5.33 4.53 10.14
N ILE A 12 -5.95 5.02 9.07
CA ILE A 12 -5.60 6.29 8.43
C ILE A 12 -6.02 7.50 9.29
N SER A 13 -7.12 7.42 10.03
CA SER A 13 -7.61 8.53 10.86
C SER A 13 -6.84 8.73 12.17
N LYS A 14 -6.00 7.79 12.60
CA LYS A 14 -5.16 7.93 13.80
C LYS A 14 -3.81 8.55 13.44
N PRO A 15 -3.47 9.76 13.94
CA PRO A 15 -2.24 10.47 13.54
C PRO A 15 -0.97 9.63 13.66
N ASP A 16 -0.77 8.95 14.79
CA ASP A 16 0.43 8.13 15.01
C ASP A 16 0.56 6.94 14.05
N LEU A 17 -0.57 6.33 13.67
CA LEU A 17 -0.59 5.21 12.72
C LEU A 17 -0.37 5.72 11.30
N PHE A 18 -0.90 6.90 10.97
CA PHE A 18 -0.72 7.51 9.66
C PHE A 18 0.73 7.97 9.42
N GLU A 19 1.40 8.53 10.43
CA GLU A 19 2.84 8.84 10.32
C GLU A 19 3.67 7.57 10.11
N LYS A 20 3.39 6.49 10.87
CA LYS A 20 4.03 5.19 10.66
C LYS A 20 3.75 4.63 9.25
N PHE A 21 2.55 4.87 8.72
CA PHE A 21 2.17 4.48 7.37
C PHE A 21 3.02 5.19 6.32
N LYS A 22 3.14 6.52 6.40
CA LYS A 22 3.99 7.29 5.49
C LYS A 22 5.45 6.82 5.53
N LEU A 23 6.01 6.65 6.73
CA LEU A 23 7.39 6.19 6.91
C LEU A 23 7.63 4.79 6.33
N GLN A 24 6.71 3.85 6.56
CA GLN A 24 6.84 2.50 6.03
C GLN A 24 6.71 2.50 4.50
N LEU A 25 5.78 3.31 3.96
CA LEU A 25 5.60 3.47 2.53
C LEU A 25 6.85 4.05 1.85
N GLN A 26 7.40 5.13 2.40
CA GLN A 26 8.66 5.73 1.95
C GLN A 26 9.77 4.69 1.88
N LYS A 27 9.98 3.98 3.00
CA LYS A 27 11.05 3.00 3.15
C LYS A 27 10.94 1.85 2.15
N ASP A 28 9.72 1.34 1.90
CA ASP A 28 9.52 0.22 0.97
C ASP A 28 9.78 0.65 -0.48
N PHE A 29 9.36 1.85 -0.88
CA PHE A 29 9.66 2.41 -2.19
C PHE A 29 11.17 2.67 -2.39
N GLU A 30 11.81 3.36 -1.45
CA GLU A 30 13.24 3.69 -1.54
C GLU A 30 14.13 2.44 -1.52
N THR A 31 13.76 1.40 -0.76
CA THR A 31 14.52 0.14 -0.75
C THR A 31 14.48 -0.55 -2.12
N CYS A 32 13.40 -0.38 -2.88
CA CYS A 32 13.28 -0.88 -4.23
C CYS A 32 13.95 0.06 -5.27
N GLY A 33 14.57 1.16 -4.84
CA GLY A 33 15.22 2.13 -5.72
C GLY A 33 14.22 2.93 -6.57
N VAL A 34 13.00 3.15 -6.06
CA VAL A 34 12.00 4.05 -6.64
C VAL A 34 11.74 5.23 -5.71
N ASN A 35 11.18 6.31 -6.25
CA ASN A 35 10.89 7.52 -5.47
C ASN A 35 9.89 7.22 -4.33
N GLY A 36 10.28 7.49 -3.08
CA GLY A 36 9.43 7.38 -1.90
C GLY A 36 9.00 8.73 -1.30
N GLU A 37 9.54 9.86 -1.76
CA GLU A 37 9.33 11.18 -1.15
C GLU A 37 7.87 11.66 -1.27
N PHE A 38 7.11 11.16 -2.24
CA PHE A 38 5.68 11.46 -2.39
C PHE A 38 4.88 11.16 -1.12
N SER A 39 5.34 10.20 -0.31
CA SER A 39 4.70 9.79 0.94
C SER A 39 4.60 10.93 1.96
N ILE A 40 5.54 11.88 1.95
CA ILE A 40 5.60 13.01 2.88
C ILE A 40 4.40 13.94 2.69
N LEU A 41 3.90 14.04 1.46
CA LEU A 41 2.81 14.94 1.06
C LEU A 41 1.41 14.30 1.20
N LEU A 42 1.32 13.07 1.69
CA LEU A 42 0.05 12.38 1.83
C LEU A 42 -0.81 12.99 2.95
N ALA A 43 -2.08 13.20 2.64
CA ALA A 43 -3.12 13.50 3.62
C ALA A 43 -3.78 12.20 4.13
N PRO A 44 -4.30 12.18 5.38
CA PRO A 44 -4.98 11.02 5.96
C PRO A 44 -6.39 10.81 5.37
N ASN A 45 -6.45 10.58 4.06
CA ASN A 45 -7.67 10.35 3.29
C ASN A 45 -7.43 9.21 2.30
N TYR A 46 -8.25 8.17 2.38
CA TYR A 46 -8.06 6.95 1.57
C TYR A 46 -8.02 7.26 0.07
N ASP A 47 -8.97 8.02 -0.46
CA ASP A 47 -9.05 8.30 -1.90
C ASP A 47 -7.84 9.08 -2.39
N SER A 48 -7.35 10.03 -1.59
CA SER A 48 -6.15 10.83 -1.91
C SER A 48 -4.88 9.98 -1.90
N ILE A 49 -4.74 9.08 -0.93
CA ILE A 49 -3.62 8.13 -0.84
C ILE A 49 -3.67 7.16 -2.02
N HIS A 50 -4.85 6.61 -2.29
CA HIS A 50 -5.08 5.67 -3.38
C HIS A 50 -4.76 6.30 -4.73
N ALA A 51 -5.31 7.48 -5.03
CA ALA A 51 -5.04 8.21 -6.27
C ALA A 51 -3.54 8.54 -6.43
N THR A 52 -2.87 8.93 -5.35
CA THR A 52 -1.42 9.19 -5.37
C THR A 52 -0.64 7.92 -5.69
N LEU A 53 -0.94 6.80 -5.04
CA LEU A 53 -0.30 5.52 -5.31
C LEU A 53 -0.54 5.03 -6.73
N VAL A 54 -1.76 5.16 -7.26
CA VAL A 54 -2.05 4.83 -8.66
C VAL A 54 -1.17 5.63 -9.61
N ARG A 55 -1.01 6.94 -9.36
CA ARG A 55 -0.14 7.81 -10.16
C ARG A 55 1.32 7.34 -10.10
N GLU A 56 1.85 7.09 -8.90
CA GLU A 56 3.24 6.65 -8.73
C GLU A 56 3.50 5.26 -9.34
N LEU A 57 2.58 4.31 -9.16
CA LEU A 57 2.67 2.98 -9.79
C LEU A 57 2.61 3.07 -11.33
N SER A 58 1.82 4.00 -11.88
CA SER A 58 1.81 4.26 -13.32
C SER A 58 3.15 4.79 -13.83
N LEU A 59 3.83 5.65 -13.07
CA LEU A 59 5.17 6.14 -13.42
C LEU A 59 6.21 5.02 -13.34
N ILE A 60 6.18 4.21 -12.28
CA ILE A 60 7.10 3.09 -12.10
C ILE A 60 6.91 2.05 -13.21
N SER A 61 5.68 1.62 -13.50
CA SER A 61 5.38 0.62 -14.54
C SER A 61 5.80 1.08 -15.94
N LYS A 62 5.72 2.38 -16.26
CA LYS A 62 6.24 2.94 -17.51
C LYS A 62 7.76 2.88 -17.62
N SER A 63 8.47 2.93 -16.50
CA SER A 63 9.93 2.90 -16.45
C SER A 63 10.50 1.49 -16.34
N SER A 64 9.94 0.65 -15.48
CA SER A 64 10.39 -0.73 -15.25
C SER A 64 9.32 -1.58 -14.56
N ASN A 65 8.86 -2.63 -15.25
CA ASN A 65 8.00 -3.65 -14.65
C ASN A 65 8.72 -4.48 -13.57
N SER A 66 10.05 -4.60 -13.62
CA SER A 66 10.79 -5.33 -12.58
C SER A 66 10.68 -4.63 -11.23
N LYS A 67 10.66 -3.29 -11.23
CA LYS A 67 10.52 -2.47 -10.02
C LYS A 67 9.16 -2.62 -9.36
N ILE A 68 8.09 -2.79 -10.15
CA ILE A 68 6.77 -3.14 -9.61
C ILE A 68 6.82 -4.49 -8.90
N ASN A 69 7.42 -5.51 -9.52
CA ASN A 69 7.50 -6.84 -8.92
C ASN A 69 8.34 -6.84 -7.63
N GLU A 70 9.48 -6.14 -7.62
CA GLU A 70 10.31 -5.94 -6.43
C GLU A 70 9.53 -5.27 -5.29
N LEU A 71 8.76 -4.22 -5.60
CA LEU A 71 7.93 -3.49 -4.64
C LEU A 71 6.81 -4.36 -4.06
N LEU A 72 6.09 -5.09 -4.92
CA LEU A 72 5.02 -5.98 -4.48
C LEU A 72 5.57 -7.08 -3.56
N TYR A 73 6.72 -7.67 -3.91
CA TYR A 73 7.39 -8.66 -3.07
C TYR A 73 7.78 -8.07 -1.71
N ARG A 74 8.38 -6.87 -1.69
CA ARG A 74 8.77 -6.15 -0.46
C ARG A 74 7.59 -5.89 0.48
N ILE A 75 6.41 -5.60 -0.08
CA ILE A 75 5.19 -5.31 0.68
C ILE A 75 4.41 -6.59 1.04
N ASP A 76 4.93 -7.76 0.67
CA ASP A 76 4.33 -9.09 0.84
C ASP A 76 3.04 -9.30 0.05
N ILE A 77 2.90 -8.68 -1.13
CA ILE A 77 1.74 -8.85 -2.02
C ILE A 77 2.05 -9.92 -3.06
N SER A 78 1.26 -11.01 -3.05
CA SER A 78 1.43 -12.11 -4.01
C SER A 78 0.55 -11.93 -5.26
N GLU A 79 0.97 -12.54 -6.37
CA GLU A 79 0.14 -12.58 -7.59
C GLU A 79 -1.26 -13.16 -7.34
N GLN A 80 -1.38 -14.13 -6.44
CA GLN A 80 -2.67 -14.74 -6.11
C GLN A 80 -3.63 -13.71 -5.51
N GLN A 81 -3.12 -12.78 -4.70
CA GLN A 81 -3.94 -11.71 -4.13
C GLN A 81 -4.37 -10.69 -5.17
N LEU A 82 -3.46 -10.33 -6.09
CA LEU A 82 -3.78 -9.50 -7.24
C LEU A 82 -4.88 -10.15 -8.09
N LYS A 83 -4.66 -11.39 -8.54
CA LYS A 83 -5.63 -12.17 -9.34
C LYS A 83 -6.98 -12.30 -8.63
N LYS A 84 -6.98 -12.54 -7.31
CA LYS A 84 -8.22 -12.63 -6.52
C LYS A 84 -8.96 -11.29 -6.52
N LEU A 85 -8.28 -10.18 -6.26
CA LEU A 85 -8.92 -8.87 -6.18
C LEU A 85 -9.36 -8.37 -7.57
N SER A 86 -8.57 -8.59 -8.62
CA SER A 86 -8.96 -8.29 -10.01
C SER A 86 -10.22 -9.02 -10.45
N LYS A 87 -10.40 -10.29 -10.04
CA LYS A 87 -11.64 -11.03 -10.33
C LYS A 87 -12.86 -10.45 -9.60
N LEU A 88 -12.67 -9.88 -8.42
CA LEU A 88 -13.73 -9.23 -7.65
C LEU A 88 -14.05 -7.82 -8.18
N LYS A 89 -13.09 -7.18 -8.85
CA LYS A 89 -13.17 -5.81 -9.36
C LYS A 89 -12.77 -5.76 -10.84
N PRO A 90 -13.54 -6.38 -11.75
CA PRO A 90 -13.15 -6.54 -13.16
C PRO A 90 -13.08 -5.22 -13.94
N THR A 91 -13.69 -4.15 -13.42
CA THR A 91 -13.69 -2.82 -14.04
C THR A 91 -12.57 -1.91 -13.55
N GLU A 92 -11.81 -2.33 -12.54
CA GLU A 92 -10.70 -1.53 -12.00
C GLU A 92 -9.37 -1.84 -12.70
N ASP A 93 -8.57 -0.80 -12.92
CA ASP A 93 -7.20 -0.92 -13.43
C ASP A 93 -6.28 -1.66 -12.45
N LEU A 94 -5.26 -2.33 -12.97
CA LEU A 94 -4.30 -3.09 -12.16
C LEU A 94 -3.56 -2.19 -11.16
N ASN A 95 -3.24 -0.94 -11.50
CA ASN A 95 -2.61 -0.02 -10.54
C ASN A 95 -3.56 0.37 -9.41
N SER A 96 -4.87 0.51 -9.69
CA SER A 96 -5.90 0.72 -8.66
C SER A 96 -5.91 -0.43 -7.65
N ILE A 97 -5.87 -1.65 -8.18
CA ILE A 97 -5.86 -2.88 -7.38
C ILE A 97 -4.57 -3.00 -6.55
N MET A 98 -3.42 -2.71 -7.16
CA MET A 98 -2.13 -2.68 -6.47
C MET A 98 -2.11 -1.62 -5.36
N ALA A 99 -2.59 -0.40 -5.62
CA ALA A 99 -2.65 0.67 -4.63
C ALA A 99 -3.49 0.27 -3.41
N GLU A 100 -4.67 -0.33 -3.62
CA GLU A 100 -5.52 -0.83 -2.54
C GLU A 100 -4.82 -1.91 -1.71
N LEU A 101 -4.14 -2.86 -2.36
CA LEU A 101 -3.41 -3.92 -1.66
C LEU A 101 -2.22 -3.36 -0.87
N ILE A 102 -1.47 -2.40 -1.42
CA ILE A 102 -0.37 -1.72 -0.73
C ILE A 102 -0.86 -1.04 0.55
N ILE A 103 -1.93 -0.24 0.45
CA ILE A 103 -2.53 0.44 1.60
C ILE A 103 -2.91 -0.58 2.68
N LYS A 104 -3.65 -1.64 2.29
CA LYS A 104 -4.08 -2.70 3.19
C LYS A 104 -2.91 -3.38 3.90
N ARG A 105 -1.88 -3.80 3.16
CA ARG A 105 -0.75 -4.54 3.73
C ARG A 105 0.10 -3.71 4.67
N ILE A 106 0.38 -2.46 4.33
CA ILE A 106 1.19 -1.58 5.19
C ILE A 106 0.44 -1.28 6.49
N LEU A 107 -0.86 -0.95 6.42
CA LEU A 107 -1.66 -0.72 7.62
C LEU A 107 -1.77 -1.97 8.49
N GLN A 108 -1.98 -3.15 7.90
CA GLN A 108 -1.95 -4.42 8.64
C GLN A 108 -0.63 -4.62 9.38
N LYS A 109 0.52 -4.45 8.72
CA LYS A 109 1.84 -4.57 9.35
C LYS A 109 2.01 -3.61 10.52
N ILE A 110 1.54 -2.37 10.39
CA ILE A 110 1.62 -1.35 11.44
C ILE A 110 0.74 -1.76 12.61
N VAL A 111 -0.52 -2.10 12.37
CA VAL A 111 -1.44 -2.51 13.43
C VAL A 111 -0.91 -3.74 14.15
N TYR A 112 -0.47 -4.78 13.43
CA TYR A 112 0.14 -5.95 14.08
C TYR A 112 1.35 -5.58 14.94
N LYS A 113 2.25 -4.71 14.47
CA LYS A 113 3.38 -4.24 15.28
C LYS A 113 2.93 -3.51 16.55
N GLU A 114 1.83 -2.78 16.53
CA GLU A 114 1.35 -2.06 17.71
C GLU A 114 0.63 -2.97 18.71
N TYR A 115 -0.10 -3.98 18.23
CA TYR A 115 -0.80 -4.95 19.09
C TYR A 115 0.14 -6.00 19.69
N PHE A 116 1.21 -6.37 18.99
CA PHE A 116 2.18 -7.40 19.43
C PHE A 116 3.49 -6.80 19.99
N LYS A 117 3.56 -5.47 20.17
CA LYS A 117 4.55 -4.84 21.06
C LYS A 117 4.09 -5.07 22.50
N SER A 118 4.38 -6.24 23.04
CA SER A 118 4.32 -6.54 24.47
C SER A 118 5.66 -7.13 24.89
#